data_AF-A0AAJ2VDT7-F1
#
_entry.id   AF-A0AAJ2VDT7-F1
#
_cell.length_a   1.000
_cell.length_b   1.000
_cell.length_c   1.000
_cell.angle_alpha   90.00
_cell.angle_beta   90.00
_cell.angle_gamma   90.00
#
_symmetry.space_group_name_H-M   'P 1'
#
loop_
_entity.id
_entity.type
_entity.pdbx_description
1 polymer ?
#
loop_
_entity_poly.entity_id
_entity_poly.type
_entity_poly.pdbx_seq_one_letter_code
_entity_poly.pdbx_strand_id
1 'polypeptide(L)'
;MAEKLKGLAALKAAGAIRSNEPVAEVVKWTNRAGEEFEFEVHFAQLDFGTAMDMQSDENQDRKAAFIGRVVLVEDDGGALVPLGAENARRLDPRLGFALVSAFNRLNSVEPKNSQPPTSSSANSSEEESAATPSQKPEET
;
A
#
# COMPACT_ATOMS: atom_id res chain seq x y z
N MET A 1 11.79 6.06 -27.35
CA MET A 1 12.20 4.67 -27.66
C MET A 1 12.32 3.93 -26.33
N ALA A 2 11.80 2.70 -26.21
CA ALA A 2 11.96 1.92 -24.98
C ALA A 2 13.36 1.30 -24.92
N GLU A 3 14.02 1.38 -23.76
CA GLU A 3 15.32 0.74 -23.54
C GLU A 3 15.15 -0.79 -23.53
N LYS A 4 16.06 -1.51 -24.20
CA LYS A 4 16.06 -2.98 -24.21
C LYS A 4 16.91 -3.51 -23.05
N LEU A 5 16.25 -3.96 -22.00
CA LEU A 5 16.91 -4.68 -20.90
C LEU A 5 17.41 -6.05 -21.38
N LYS A 6 18.66 -6.41 -21.03
CA LYS A 6 19.24 -7.71 -21.35
C LYS A 6 19.89 -8.33 -20.12
N GLY A 7 19.51 -9.57 -19.83
CA GLY A 7 20.10 -10.37 -18.76
C GLY A 7 19.53 -10.09 -17.37
N LEU A 8 19.82 -11.00 -16.44
CA LEU A 8 19.24 -11.01 -15.09
C LEU A 8 19.60 -9.76 -14.28
N ALA A 9 20.83 -9.26 -14.39
CA ALA A 9 21.29 -8.09 -13.64
C ALA A 9 20.51 -6.82 -14.04
N ALA A 10 20.28 -6.60 -15.34
CA ALA A 10 19.49 -5.47 -15.83
C ALA A 10 18.02 -5.57 -15.41
N LEU A 11 17.45 -6.79 -15.39
CA LEU A 11 16.10 -7.02 -14.90
C LEU A 11 15.96 -6.70 -13.40
N LYS A 12 16.91 -7.15 -12.57
CA LYS A 12 16.94 -6.82 -11.13
C LYS A 12 17.10 -5.32 -10.91
N ALA A 13 18.04 -4.68 -11.60
CA ALA A 13 18.27 -3.24 -11.50
C ALA A 13 17.04 -2.41 -11.92
N ALA A 14 16.27 -2.90 -12.90
CA ALA A 14 15.02 -2.29 -13.33
C ALA A 14 13.82 -2.62 -12.43
N GLY A 15 14.00 -3.36 -11.33
CA GLY A 15 12.93 -3.72 -10.40
C GLY A 15 11.99 -4.83 -10.89
N ALA A 16 12.33 -5.52 -11.98
CA ALA A 16 11.51 -6.62 -12.53
C ALA A 16 11.52 -7.88 -11.64
N ILE A 17 12.51 -8.00 -10.74
CA ILE A 17 12.59 -9.05 -9.72
C ILE A 17 12.78 -8.36 -8.38
N ARG A 18 11.81 -8.49 -7.49
CA ARG A 18 11.83 -7.89 -6.15
C ARG A 18 12.76 -8.67 -5.21
N SER A 19 13.27 -7.98 -4.19
CA SER A 19 13.98 -8.64 -3.08
C SER A 19 13.00 -9.49 -2.27
N ASN A 20 13.48 -10.59 -1.72
CA ASN A 20 12.72 -11.39 -0.76
C ASN A 20 12.97 -10.96 0.69
N GLU A 21 13.73 -9.91 0.90
CA GLU A 21 14.00 -9.38 2.24
C GLU A 21 12.71 -8.83 2.87
N PRO A 22 12.48 -9.10 4.17
CA PRO A 22 11.37 -8.51 4.90
C PRO A 22 11.40 -6.99 4.90
N VAL A 23 10.23 -6.37 4.89
CA VAL A 23 10.06 -4.92 4.99
C VAL A 23 9.42 -4.57 6.32
N ALA A 24 10.05 -3.70 7.09
CA ALA A 24 9.50 -3.16 8.33
C ALA A 24 8.49 -2.05 8.02
N GLU A 25 7.36 -2.05 8.73
CA GLU A 25 6.33 -1.02 8.66
C GLU A 25 5.74 -0.80 10.06
N VAL A 26 5.49 0.46 10.40
CA VAL A 26 4.87 0.81 11.68
C VAL A 26 3.35 0.63 11.59
N VAL A 27 2.80 -0.12 12.55
CA VAL A 27 1.37 -0.38 12.66
C VAL A 27 0.84 0.26 13.93
N LYS A 28 -0.26 1.02 13.78
CA LYS A 28 -1.01 1.58 14.89
C LYS A 28 -2.30 0.78 15.08
N TRP A 29 -2.62 0.43 16.31
CA TRP A 29 -3.81 -0.34 16.66
C TRP A 29 -4.41 0.16 17.97
N THR A 30 -5.72 0.35 17.99
CA THR A 30 -6.49 0.65 19.21
C THR A 30 -7.21 -0.60 19.68
N ASN A 31 -6.93 -1.03 20.91
CA ASN A 31 -7.56 -2.21 21.49
C ASN A 31 -9.04 -1.96 21.85
N ARG A 32 -9.71 -2.97 22.44
CA ARG A 32 -11.12 -2.86 22.84
C ARG A 32 -11.35 -1.93 24.03
N ALA A 33 -10.34 -1.72 24.88
CA ALA A 33 -10.38 -0.80 26.00
C ALA A 33 -10.18 0.66 25.58
N GLY A 34 -9.83 0.91 24.30
CA GLY A 34 -9.56 2.25 23.78
C GLY A 34 -8.11 2.69 23.92
N GLU A 35 -7.21 1.79 24.32
CA GLU A 35 -5.78 2.05 24.42
C GLU A 35 -5.13 1.93 23.05
N GLU A 36 -4.25 2.88 22.71
CA GLU A 36 -3.52 2.91 21.45
C GLU A 36 -2.13 2.30 21.60
N PHE A 37 -1.77 1.47 20.63
CA PHE A 37 -0.47 0.82 20.52
C PHE A 37 0.15 1.16 19.16
N GLU A 38 1.45 1.36 19.17
CA GLU A 38 2.28 1.55 17.97
C GLU A 38 3.47 0.61 18.07
N PHE A 39 3.66 -0.22 17.05
CA PHE A 39 4.74 -1.21 17.03
C PHE A 39 5.20 -1.45 15.60
N GLU A 40 6.46 -1.86 15.47
CA GLU A 40 7.05 -2.24 14.20
C GLU A 40 6.66 -3.68 13.86
N VAL A 41 6.28 -3.90 12.61
CA VAL A 41 5.95 -5.22 12.07
C VAL A 41 6.76 -5.45 10.82
N HIS A 42 7.35 -6.64 10.71
CA HIS A 42 8.05 -7.06 9.51
C HIS A 42 7.09 -7.83 8.60
N PHE A 43 7.10 -7.51 7.31
CA PHE A 43 6.30 -8.19 6.30
C PHE A 43 7.19 -8.92 5.31
N ALA A 44 6.94 -10.21 5.10
CA ALA A 44 7.53 -10.93 3.97
C ALA A 44 6.96 -10.36 2.66
N GLN A 45 7.83 -10.13 1.67
CA GLN A 45 7.35 -9.75 0.33
C GLN A 45 6.65 -10.93 -0.34
N LEU A 46 5.56 -10.63 -1.05
CA LEU A 46 4.84 -11.63 -1.83
C LEU A 46 5.64 -12.02 -3.09
N ASP A 47 5.87 -13.32 -3.25
CA ASP A 47 6.25 -13.85 -4.56
C ASP A 47 5.07 -13.76 -5.54
N PHE A 48 5.39 -13.68 -6.83
CA PHE A 48 4.39 -13.50 -7.89
C PHE A 48 3.31 -14.58 -7.90
N GLY A 49 3.68 -15.85 -7.66
CA GLY A 49 2.72 -16.96 -7.65
C GLY A 49 1.71 -16.81 -6.52
N THR A 50 2.19 -16.54 -5.31
CA THR A 50 1.33 -16.34 -4.14
C THR A 50 0.42 -15.10 -4.31
N ALA A 51 0.93 -14.01 -4.91
CA ALA A 51 0.12 -12.84 -5.21
C ALA A 51 -1.04 -13.14 -6.18
N MET A 52 -0.78 -13.94 -7.23
CA MET A 52 -1.80 -14.37 -8.19
C MET A 52 -2.88 -15.25 -7.56
N ASP A 53 -2.47 -16.17 -6.68
CA ASP A 53 -3.39 -17.06 -5.98
C ASP A 53 -4.33 -16.30 -5.03
N MET A 54 -3.83 -15.24 -4.39
CA MET A 54 -4.61 -14.43 -3.45
C MET A 54 -5.70 -13.58 -4.07
N GLN A 55 -5.48 -13.05 -5.27
CA GLN A 55 -6.41 -12.11 -5.91
C GLN A 55 -7.78 -12.76 -6.19
N SER A 56 -7.83 -14.09 -6.22
CA SER A 56 -9.04 -14.87 -6.55
C SER A 56 -9.80 -15.38 -5.32
N ASP A 57 -9.41 -15.02 -4.09
CA ASP A 57 -9.83 -15.76 -2.89
C ASP A 57 -10.69 -14.96 -1.90
N GLU A 58 -11.92 -15.45 -1.65
CA GLU A 58 -12.85 -14.89 -0.66
C GLU A 58 -12.82 -15.64 0.69
N ASN A 59 -12.11 -16.77 0.79
CA ASN A 59 -12.15 -17.64 1.96
C ASN A 59 -11.41 -17.04 3.17
N GLN A 60 -12.11 -16.90 4.30
CA GLN A 60 -11.54 -16.33 5.53
C GLN A 60 -10.38 -17.14 6.10
N ASP A 61 -10.43 -18.47 6.05
CA ASP A 61 -9.33 -19.31 6.55
C ASP A 61 -8.06 -19.13 5.71
N ARG A 62 -8.21 -18.94 4.40
CA ARG A 62 -7.08 -18.65 3.52
C ARG A 62 -6.51 -17.26 3.75
N LYS A 63 -7.37 -16.26 4.04
CA LYS A 63 -6.93 -14.92 4.45
C LYS A 63 -6.15 -14.94 5.78
N ALA A 64 -6.60 -15.74 6.76
CA ALA A 64 -5.88 -15.92 8.01
C ALA A 64 -4.54 -16.65 7.79
N ALA A 65 -4.53 -17.74 7.01
CA ALA A 65 -3.30 -18.44 6.66
C ALA A 65 -2.30 -17.53 5.93
N PHE A 66 -2.81 -16.67 5.04
CA PHE A 66 -2.03 -15.66 4.37
C PHE A 66 -1.37 -14.69 5.35
N ILE A 67 -2.16 -14.06 6.24
CA ILE A 67 -1.61 -13.14 7.25
C ILE A 67 -0.58 -13.84 8.14
N GLY A 68 -0.85 -15.09 8.54
CA GLY A 68 0.10 -15.91 9.28
C GLY A 68 1.41 -16.19 8.54
N ARG A 69 1.40 -16.18 7.21
CA ARG A 69 2.60 -16.37 6.38
C ARG A 69 3.38 -15.06 6.18
N VAL A 70 2.69 -13.94 5.97
CA VAL A 70 3.36 -12.68 5.58
C VAL A 70 3.72 -11.78 6.75
N VAL A 71 3.03 -11.87 7.88
CA VAL A 71 3.41 -11.15 9.09
C VAL A 71 4.53 -11.91 9.77
N LEU A 72 5.69 -11.27 9.91
CA LEU A 72 6.84 -11.80 10.61
C LEU A 72 6.96 -11.12 11.98
N VAL A 73 7.25 -11.93 12.99
CA VAL A 73 7.46 -11.52 14.37
C VAL A 73 8.79 -12.06 14.86
N GLU A 74 9.43 -11.38 15.81
CA GLU A 74 10.62 -11.89 16.46
C GLU A 74 10.27 -13.05 17.39
N ASP A 75 11.02 -14.14 17.32
CA ASP A 75 10.98 -15.21 18.30
C ASP A 75 11.83 -14.85 19.55
N ASP A 76 11.85 -15.75 20.55
CA ASP A 76 12.63 -15.55 21.78
C ASP A 76 14.15 -15.40 21.54
N GLY A 77 14.63 -15.81 20.36
CA GLY A 77 16.02 -15.66 19.92
C GLY A 77 16.27 -14.43 19.05
N GLY A 78 15.25 -13.58 18.81
CA GLY A 78 15.32 -12.40 17.96
C GLY A 78 15.28 -12.70 16.45
N ALA A 79 14.96 -13.94 16.06
CA ALA A 79 14.82 -14.29 14.65
C ALA A 79 13.40 -13.96 14.15
N LEU A 80 13.31 -13.37 12.96
CA LEU A 80 12.02 -13.11 12.31
C LEU A 80 11.42 -14.42 11.80
N VAL A 81 10.29 -14.81 12.36
CA VAL A 81 9.53 -16.01 11.99
C VAL A 81 8.09 -15.65 11.60
N PRO A 82 7.44 -16.44 10.71
CA PRO A 82 6.04 -16.21 10.38
C PRO A 82 5.13 -16.34 11.61
N LEU A 83 4.15 -15.43 11.74
CA LEU A 83 3.14 -15.43 12.80
C LEU A 83 2.41 -16.78 12.91
N GLY A 84 2.20 -17.46 11.78
CA GLY A 84 1.50 -18.73 11.69
C GLY A 84 -0.02 -18.59 11.62
N ALA A 85 -0.66 -19.53 10.91
CA ALA A 85 -2.10 -19.47 10.65
C ALA A 85 -2.96 -19.55 11.92
N GLU A 86 -2.52 -20.29 12.94
CA GLU A 86 -3.27 -20.42 14.20
C GLU A 86 -3.34 -19.11 14.97
N ASN A 87 -2.21 -18.41 15.09
CA ASN A 87 -2.17 -17.09 15.73
C ASN A 87 -2.94 -16.06 14.90
N ALA A 88 -2.80 -16.10 13.57
CA ALA A 88 -3.54 -15.20 12.67
C ALA A 88 -5.07 -15.35 12.80
N ARG A 89 -5.60 -16.57 12.97
CA ARG A 89 -7.03 -16.80 13.23
C ARG A 89 -7.52 -16.23 14.56
N ARG A 90 -6.61 -16.08 15.53
CA ARG A 90 -6.91 -15.57 16.88
C ARG A 90 -6.64 -14.08 17.05
N LEU A 91 -6.19 -13.39 16.01
CA LEU A 91 -5.97 -11.95 16.05
C LEU A 91 -7.26 -11.22 16.44
N ASP A 92 -7.11 -10.15 17.22
CA ASP A 92 -8.22 -9.19 17.35
C ASP A 92 -8.58 -8.68 15.93
N PRO A 93 -9.87 -8.63 15.57
CA PRO A 93 -10.27 -8.23 14.22
C PRO A 93 -9.72 -6.87 13.79
N ARG A 94 -9.64 -5.88 14.70
CA ARG A 94 -9.13 -4.54 14.36
C ARG A 94 -7.65 -4.59 14.05
N LEU A 95 -6.89 -5.39 14.80
CA LEU A 95 -5.48 -5.62 14.53
C LEU A 95 -5.29 -6.35 13.19
N GLY A 96 -6.09 -7.40 12.93
CA GLY A 96 -6.08 -8.10 11.65
C GLY A 96 -6.30 -7.16 10.46
N PHE A 97 -7.28 -6.26 10.54
CA PHE A 97 -7.51 -5.24 9.51
C PHE A 97 -6.35 -4.24 9.38
N ALA A 98 -5.76 -3.81 10.48
CA ALA A 98 -4.59 -2.91 10.46
C ALA A 98 -3.39 -3.55 9.75
N LEU A 99 -3.12 -4.84 10.04
CA LEU A 99 -2.05 -5.62 9.40
C LEU A 99 -2.30 -5.82 7.90
N VAL A 100 -3.51 -6.20 7.51
CA VAL A 100 -3.89 -6.33 6.09
C VAL A 100 -3.72 -4.99 5.36
N SER A 101 -4.15 -3.90 6.00
CA SER A 101 -4.05 -2.56 5.40
C SER A 101 -2.59 -2.13 5.23
N ALA A 102 -1.74 -2.38 6.23
CA ALA A 102 -0.31 -2.13 6.18
C ALA A 102 0.35 -2.95 5.06
N PHE A 103 0.07 -4.25 5.02
CA PHE A 103 0.55 -5.13 3.96
C PHE A 103 0.13 -4.65 2.56
N ASN A 104 -1.13 -4.25 2.40
CA ASN A 104 -1.62 -3.72 1.13
C ASN A 104 -0.92 -2.41 0.75
N ARG A 105 -0.61 -1.49 1.68
CA ARG A 105 0.15 -0.28 1.34
C ARG A 105 1.55 -0.59 0.81
N LEU A 106 2.21 -1.60 1.37
CA LEU A 106 3.53 -2.05 0.92
C LEU A 106 3.48 -2.71 -0.47
N ASN A 107 2.39 -3.41 -0.77
CA ASN A 107 2.26 -4.21 -1.99
C ASN A 107 1.38 -3.58 -3.07
N SER A 108 0.68 -2.49 -2.76
CA SER A 108 -0.12 -1.72 -3.70
C SER A 108 0.77 -1.21 -4.83
N VAL A 109 0.56 -1.85 -5.97
CA VAL A 109 0.96 -1.41 -7.30
C VAL A 109 0.08 -0.22 -7.66
N GLU A 110 0.38 0.97 -7.14
CA GLU A 110 -0.03 2.22 -7.79
C GLU A 110 1.23 2.98 -8.22
N PRO A 111 1.30 3.45 -9.48
CA PRO A 111 2.40 4.27 -9.95
C PRO A 111 2.31 5.62 -9.25
N LYS A 112 2.93 5.75 -8.08
CA LYS A 112 3.37 7.06 -7.63
C LYS A 112 4.44 7.51 -8.64
N ASN A 113 3.99 8.30 -9.61
CA ASN A 113 4.79 9.14 -10.49
C ASN A 113 5.18 8.59 -11.88
N SER A 114 4.20 8.39 -12.78
CA SER A 114 4.45 8.38 -14.23
C SER A 114 3.23 8.82 -15.04
N GLN A 115 2.61 9.94 -14.68
CA GLN A 115 2.05 10.81 -15.71
C GLN A 115 3.08 11.93 -15.92
N PRO A 116 3.68 12.08 -17.12
CA PRO A 116 4.39 13.32 -17.41
C PRO A 116 3.37 14.46 -17.31
N PRO A 117 3.73 15.61 -16.71
CA PRO A 117 2.86 16.77 -16.74
C PRO A 117 2.67 17.13 -18.21
N THR A 118 1.44 17.05 -18.72
CA THR A 118 1.12 17.74 -19.96
C THR A 118 1.11 19.23 -19.65
N SER A 119 2.29 19.83 -19.67
CA SER A 119 2.44 21.26 -19.83
C SER A 119 1.95 21.61 -21.23
N SER A 120 0.72 22.12 -21.31
CA SER A 120 0.30 22.95 -22.43
C SER A 120 -0.09 24.31 -21.85
N SER A 121 0.93 25.12 -21.57
CA SER A 121 0.77 26.57 -21.67
C SER A 121 0.70 26.91 -23.15
N ALA A 122 -0.48 27.32 -23.60
CA ALA A 122 -0.62 28.22 -24.74
C ALA A 122 -1.43 29.41 -24.23
N ASN A 123 -0.69 30.45 -23.85
CA ASN A 123 -1.21 31.77 -23.57
C ASN A 123 -1.36 32.54 -24.89
N SER A 124 -2.20 33.58 -24.81
CA SER A 124 -2.39 34.72 -25.73
C SER A 124 -3.37 34.51 -26.88
N SER A 125 -4.20 35.48 -27.26
CA SER A 125 -4.79 36.73 -26.72
C SER A 125 -5.92 37.02 -27.74
N GLU A 126 -7.05 37.64 -27.41
CA GLU A 126 -7.25 39.09 -27.60
C GLU A 126 -8.65 39.46 -27.08
N GLU A 127 -8.75 40.73 -26.72
CA GLU A 127 -9.76 41.46 -25.95
C GLU A 127 -11.17 41.56 -26.57
N GLU A 128 -12.20 41.82 -25.74
CA GLU A 128 -12.71 43.19 -25.53
C GLU A 128 -14.05 43.23 -24.76
N SER A 129 -14.01 43.94 -23.62
CA SER A 129 -15.02 44.80 -22.98
C SER A 129 -16.53 44.49 -23.04
N ALA A 130 -17.17 44.40 -21.86
CA ALA A 130 -17.85 45.57 -21.27
C ALA A 130 -18.56 45.25 -19.92
N ALA A 131 -18.10 45.95 -18.88
CA ALA A 131 -18.85 46.55 -17.75
C ALA A 131 -19.94 45.77 -16.97
N THR A 132 -19.58 45.39 -15.73
CA THR A 132 -20.41 45.34 -14.51
C THR A 132 -21.11 46.70 -14.22
N PRO A 133 -22.20 46.80 -13.42
CA PRO A 133 -22.11 46.54 -11.96
C PRO A 133 -23.34 46.00 -11.19
N SER A 134 -23.00 45.47 -10.02
CA SER A 134 -23.73 45.27 -8.76
C SER A 134 -25.08 45.94 -8.55
N GLN A 135 -26.01 45.22 -7.89
CA GLN A 135 -26.59 45.63 -6.59
C GLN A 135 -27.42 44.50 -5.93
N LYS A 136 -27.11 44.23 -4.65
CA LYS A 136 -27.98 43.71 -3.56
C LYS A 136 -28.10 44.88 -2.55
N PRO A 137 -29.08 45.04 -1.62
CA PRO A 137 -30.14 44.19 -1.01
C PRO A 137 -31.58 44.77 -1.20
N GLU A 138 -32.70 44.23 -0.70
CA GLU A 138 -33.22 44.30 0.69
C GLU A 138 -34.70 43.81 0.75
N GLU A 139 -35.14 43.46 1.96
CA GLU A 139 -36.47 43.04 2.46
C GLU A 139 -37.75 43.51 1.73
N THR A 140 -38.73 42.61 1.64
CA THR A 140 -40.00 42.61 2.42
C THR A 140 -40.70 41.25 2.28
#